data_AF-A0A968T420-F1
#
_entry.id   AF-A0A968T420-F1
#
_cell.length_a   1.000
_cell.length_b   1.000
_cell.length_c   1.000
_cell.angle_alpha   90.00
_cell.angle_beta   90.00
_cell.angle_gamma   90.00
#
_symmetry.space_group_name_H-M   'P 1'
#
loop_
_entity.id
_entity.type
_entity.pdbx_description
1 polymer ?
#
loop_
_entity_poly.entity_id
_entity_poly.type
_entity_poly.pdbx_seq_one_letter_code
_entity_poly.pdbx_strand_id
1 'polypeptide(L)'
;MTEHAPQLDPPARSSEPSIAALLGEVVADAQTLVRKEIELATAEVKVEINKARDGAISLGIGAAVAGIGGIFLLLMLVHGLVEWFGLSFWLSYLIVGGILAIVGGIMLYMGLQRLKTVDPMPRETIDSVRKDVEWIREQSQ
;
A
#
# COMPACT_ATOMS: atom_id res chain seq x y z
N MET A 1 76.48 28.36 32.57
CA MET A 1 75.95 27.02 32.26
C MET A 1 74.54 26.98 32.82
N THR A 2 73.58 26.83 31.92
CA THR A 2 72.13 27.06 32.12
C THR A 2 71.49 25.91 32.90
N GLU A 3 70.84 26.22 34.03
CA GLU A 3 69.95 25.28 34.71
C GLU A 3 68.65 25.10 33.90
N HIS A 4 68.43 23.89 33.39
CA HIS A 4 67.19 23.49 32.75
C HIS A 4 66.41 22.62 33.73
N ALA A 5 65.46 23.23 34.43
CA ALA A 5 64.56 22.52 35.34
C ALA A 5 63.61 21.62 34.53
N PRO A 6 63.24 20.42 35.03
CA PRO A 6 62.28 19.55 34.37
C PRO A 6 60.90 20.20 34.38
N GLN A 7 60.38 20.53 33.21
CA GLN A 7 59.01 20.98 33.05
C GLN A 7 58.10 19.76 33.25
N LEU A 8 57.43 19.70 34.40
CA LEU A 8 56.43 18.69 34.68
C LEU A 8 55.18 19.03 33.88
N ASP A 9 55.00 18.37 32.74
CA ASP A 9 53.73 18.38 32.04
C ASP A 9 52.65 17.84 32.99
N PRO A 10 51.59 18.61 33.29
CA PRO A 10 50.52 18.11 34.14
C PRO A 10 49.88 16.88 33.48
N PRO A 11 49.52 15.84 34.24
CA PRO A 11 48.91 14.65 33.68
C PRO A 11 47.66 15.06 32.92
N ALA A 12 47.60 14.73 31.64
CA ALA A 12 46.38 14.78 30.85
C ALA A 12 45.35 13.96 31.62
N ARG A 13 44.41 14.64 32.30
CA ARG A 13 43.29 14.01 32.98
C ARG A 13 42.56 13.20 31.92
N SER A 14 42.71 11.88 31.97
CA SER A 14 41.86 10.94 31.28
C SER A 14 40.44 11.16 31.80
N SER A 15 39.68 11.97 31.09
CA SER A 15 38.26 12.15 31.33
C SER A 15 37.58 10.82 31.05
N GLU A 16 37.39 10.02 32.10
CA GLU A 16 36.49 8.87 32.03
C GLU A 16 35.13 9.36 31.47
N PRO A 17 34.49 8.60 30.57
CA PRO A 17 33.19 8.98 30.05
C PRO A 17 32.24 9.23 31.22
N SER A 18 31.82 10.48 31.38
CA SER A 18 30.79 10.84 32.35
C SER A 18 29.53 10.03 32.05
N ILE A 19 28.81 9.58 33.08
CA ILE A 19 27.52 8.88 32.92
C ILE A 19 26.57 9.70 32.03
N ALA A 20 26.66 11.03 32.04
CA ALA A 20 25.91 11.91 31.15
C ALA A 20 26.26 11.73 29.67
N ALA A 21 27.53 11.45 29.34
CA ALA A 21 27.97 11.19 27.97
C ALA A 21 27.47 9.83 27.46
N LEU A 22 27.53 8.78 28.30
CA LEU A 22 26.99 7.45 27.96
C LEU A 22 25.48 7.47 27.75
N LEU A 23 24.75 8.24 28.58
CA LEU A 23 23.31 8.41 28.41
C LEU A 23 22.97 9.14 27.11
N GLY A 24 23.76 10.16 26.74
CA GLY A 24 23.63 10.87 25.47
C GLY A 24 23.85 9.96 24.26
N GLU A 25 24.80 9.03 24.34
CA GLU A 25 25.07 8.05 23.29
C GLU A 25 23.91 7.06 23.10
N VAL A 26 23.35 6.53 24.19
CA VAL A 26 22.17 5.64 24.12
C VAL A 26 20.95 6.34 23.52
N VAL A 27 20.73 7.62 23.87
CA VAL A 27 19.64 8.41 23.27
C VAL A 27 19.88 8.63 21.77
N ALA A 28 21.10 8.92 21.35
CA ALA A 28 21.45 9.08 19.95
C ALA A 28 21.28 7.76 19.15
N ASP A 29 21.64 6.63 19.75
CA ASP A 29 21.45 5.31 19.15
C ASP A 29 19.97 4.95 19.04
N ALA A 30 19.17 5.24 20.07
CA ALA A 30 17.72 5.05 20.03
C ALA A 30 17.06 5.90 18.93
N GLN A 31 17.46 7.16 18.78
CA GLN A 31 17.00 8.01 17.67
C GLN A 31 17.39 7.44 16.30
N THR A 32 18.59 6.89 16.20
CA THR A 32 19.08 6.25 14.97
C THR A 32 18.29 4.99 14.63
N LEU A 33 17.96 4.16 15.61
CA LEU A 33 17.11 2.98 15.45
C LEU A 33 15.71 3.35 14.98
N VAL A 34 15.06 4.33 15.62
CA VAL A 34 13.72 4.80 15.22
C VAL A 34 13.73 5.30 13.78
N ARG A 35 14.75 6.07 13.39
CA ARG A 35 14.89 6.52 12.00
C ARG A 35 15.03 5.35 11.02
N LYS A 36 15.84 4.34 11.35
CA LYS A 36 16.02 3.14 10.52
C LYS A 36 14.72 2.35 10.37
N GLU A 37 13.95 2.22 11.44
CA GLU A 37 12.66 1.52 11.41
C GLU A 37 11.66 2.23 10.49
N ILE A 38 11.63 3.57 10.52
CA ILE A 38 10.81 4.38 9.60
C ILE A 38 11.29 4.22 8.15
N GLU A 39 12.60 4.25 7.91
CA GLU A 39 13.19 4.03 6.59
C GLU A 39 12.86 2.63 6.05
N LEU A 40 12.93 1.61 6.92
CA LEU A 40 12.58 0.23 6.58
C LEU A 40 11.09 0.07 6.28
N ALA A 41 10.21 0.58 7.15
CA ALA A 41 8.76 0.55 6.95
C ALA A 41 8.36 1.27 5.66
N THR A 42 9.01 2.40 5.36
CA THR A 42 8.80 3.13 4.10
C THR A 42 9.25 2.30 2.89
N ALA A 43 10.38 1.59 2.99
CA ALA A 43 10.86 0.72 1.93
C ALA A 43 9.92 -0.48 1.69
N GLU A 44 9.42 -1.11 2.76
CA GLU A 44 8.48 -2.23 2.68
C GLU A 44 7.15 -1.80 2.05
N VAL A 45 6.58 -0.66 2.48
CA VAL A 45 5.38 -0.09 1.85
C VAL A 45 5.60 0.19 0.36
N LYS A 46 6.77 0.73 -0.02
CA LYS A 46 7.10 0.97 -1.44
C LYS A 46 7.17 -0.33 -2.24
N VAL A 47 7.72 -1.39 -1.66
CA VAL A 47 7.75 -2.72 -2.30
C VAL A 47 6.35 -3.26 -2.50
N GLU A 48 5.48 -3.18 -1.49
CA GLU A 48 4.09 -3.63 -1.59
C GLU A 48 3.28 -2.81 -2.62
N ILE A 49 3.46 -1.49 -2.66
CA ILE A 49 2.85 -0.63 -3.68
C ILE A 49 3.31 -1.03 -5.09
N ASN A 50 4.61 -1.33 -5.27
CA ASN A 50 5.12 -1.76 -6.57
C ASN A 50 4.56 -3.11 -7.00
N LYS A 51 4.48 -4.09 -6.09
CA LYS A 51 3.84 -5.38 -6.36
C LYS A 51 2.37 -5.21 -6.73
N ALA A 52 1.63 -4.39 -5.98
CA ALA A 52 0.23 -4.10 -6.28
C ALA A 52 0.08 -3.40 -7.64
N ARG A 53 0.97 -2.46 -7.97
CA ARG A 53 1.02 -1.78 -9.28
C ARG A 53 1.27 -2.77 -10.42
N ASP A 54 2.29 -3.60 -10.31
CA ASP A 54 2.66 -4.54 -11.37
C ASP A 54 1.57 -5.62 -11.54
N GLY A 55 0.97 -6.05 -10.42
CA GLY A 55 -0.25 -6.87 -10.42
C GLY A 55 -1.42 -6.21 -11.14
N ALA A 56 -1.70 -4.93 -10.86
CA ALA A 56 -2.76 -4.18 -11.51
C ALA A 56 -2.51 -3.98 -13.02
N ILE A 57 -1.27 -3.71 -13.43
CA ILE A 57 -0.88 -3.57 -14.83
C ILE A 57 -1.07 -4.90 -15.57
N SER A 58 -0.55 -5.99 -15.02
CA SER A 58 -0.67 -7.31 -15.64
C SER A 58 -2.13 -7.78 -15.73
N LEU A 59 -2.94 -7.56 -14.69
CA LEU A 59 -4.39 -7.78 -14.74
C LEU A 59 -5.06 -6.92 -15.80
N GLY A 60 -4.72 -5.63 -15.89
CA GLY A 60 -5.28 -4.72 -16.87
C GLY A 60 -4.98 -5.15 -18.31
N ILE A 61 -3.73 -5.51 -18.61
CA ILE A 61 -3.32 -6.03 -19.91
C ILE A 61 -4.04 -7.35 -20.22
N GLY A 62 -4.04 -8.28 -19.26
CA GLY A 62 -4.71 -9.58 -19.40
C GLY A 62 -6.21 -9.43 -19.67
N ALA A 63 -6.88 -8.54 -18.94
CA ALA A 63 -8.29 -8.23 -19.14
C ALA A 63 -8.56 -7.59 -20.50
N ALA A 64 -7.67 -6.71 -20.99
CA ALA A 64 -7.80 -6.11 -22.31
C ALA A 64 -7.66 -7.17 -23.43
N VAL A 65 -6.63 -8.03 -23.35
CA VAL A 65 -6.41 -9.10 -24.33
C VAL A 65 -7.56 -10.11 -24.30
N ALA A 66 -7.99 -10.54 -23.12
CA ALA A 66 -9.14 -11.43 -22.95
C ALA A 66 -10.44 -10.78 -23.45
N GLY A 67 -10.61 -9.47 -23.25
CA GLY A 67 -11.75 -8.70 -23.77
C GLY A 67 -11.78 -8.69 -25.29
N ILE A 68 -10.64 -8.45 -25.96
CA ILE A 68 -10.51 -8.52 -27.42
C ILE A 68 -10.83 -9.93 -27.92
N GLY A 69 -10.26 -10.96 -27.30
CA GLY A 69 -10.56 -12.36 -27.63
C GLY A 69 -12.05 -12.70 -27.43
N GLY A 70 -12.64 -12.19 -26.34
CA GLY A 70 -14.06 -12.30 -26.06
C GLY A 70 -14.92 -11.68 -27.17
N ILE A 71 -14.56 -10.50 -27.68
CA ILE A 71 -15.27 -9.87 -28.82
C ILE A 71 -15.26 -10.80 -30.04
N PHE A 72 -14.12 -11.38 -30.40
CA PHE A 72 -14.05 -12.33 -31.52
C PHE A 72 -14.90 -13.59 -31.28
N LEU A 73 -14.92 -14.12 -30.06
CA LEU A 73 -15.80 -15.25 -29.71
C LEU A 73 -17.28 -14.88 -29.78
N LEU A 74 -17.66 -13.66 -29.38
CA LEU A 74 -19.03 -13.16 -29.52
C LEU A 74 -19.42 -13.00 -30.99
N LEU A 75 -18.52 -12.48 -31.83
CA LEU A 75 -18.73 -12.40 -33.27
C LEU A 75 -18.89 -13.79 -33.90
N MET A 76 -18.07 -14.76 -33.48
CA MET A 76 -18.21 -16.16 -33.87
C MET A 76 -19.58 -16.72 -33.47
N LEU A 77 -20.02 -16.45 -32.24
CA LEU A 77 -21.33 -16.88 -31.75
C LEU A 77 -22.47 -16.28 -32.59
N VAL A 78 -22.41 -14.97 -32.89
CA VAL A 78 -23.40 -14.32 -33.76
C VAL A 78 -23.42 -14.95 -35.15
N HIS A 79 -22.26 -15.18 -35.77
CA HIS A 79 -22.20 -15.85 -37.06
C HIS A 79 -22.74 -17.27 -37.01
N GLY A 80 -22.47 -18.02 -35.93
CA GLY A 80 -23.04 -19.35 -35.72
C GLY A 80 -24.56 -19.33 -35.59
N LEU A 81 -25.13 -18.34 -34.90
CA LEU A 81 -26.59 -18.14 -34.81
C LEU A 81 -27.21 -17.87 -36.19
N VAL A 82 -26.53 -17.08 -37.02
CA VAL A 82 -27.00 -16.79 -38.38
C VAL A 82 -26.92 -18.05 -39.25
N GLU A 83 -25.76 -18.72 -39.29
CA GLU A 83 -25.50 -19.84 -40.19
C GLU A 83 -26.29 -21.10 -39.82
N TRP A 84 -26.31 -21.49 -38.54
CA TRP A 84 -26.93 -22.74 -38.11
C TRP A 84 -28.43 -22.63 -37.80
N PHE A 85 -28.89 -21.45 -37.37
CA PHE A 85 -30.30 -21.25 -37.00
C PHE A 85 -31.06 -20.37 -37.99
N GLY A 86 -30.41 -19.89 -39.06
CA GLY A 86 -31.04 -19.05 -40.09
C GLY A 86 -31.54 -17.70 -39.57
N LEU A 87 -31.03 -17.25 -38.42
CA LEU A 87 -31.45 -15.99 -37.82
C LEU A 87 -30.89 -14.80 -38.62
N SER A 88 -31.61 -13.68 -38.63
CA SER A 88 -31.05 -12.44 -39.18
C SER A 88 -29.91 -11.92 -38.29
N PHE A 89 -28.95 -11.20 -38.89
CA PHE A 89 -27.85 -10.59 -38.14
C PHE A 89 -28.36 -9.71 -37.00
N TRP A 90 -29.35 -8.84 -37.26
CA TRP A 90 -29.88 -7.93 -36.24
C TRP A 90 -30.45 -8.68 -35.03
N LEU A 91 -31.22 -9.76 -35.26
CA LEU A 91 -31.81 -10.54 -34.18
C LEU A 91 -30.74 -11.30 -33.39
N SER A 92 -29.72 -11.83 -34.07
CA SER A 92 -28.60 -12.54 -33.44
C SER A 92 -27.78 -11.61 -32.54
N TYR A 93 -27.48 -10.39 -33.01
CA TYR A 93 -26.82 -9.37 -32.19
C TYR A 93 -27.70 -8.93 -31.00
N LEU A 94 -29.02 -8.81 -31.19
CA LEU A 94 -29.94 -8.44 -30.11
C LEU A 94 -29.98 -9.51 -29.01
N ILE A 95 -29.99 -10.79 -29.37
CA ILE A 95 -29.99 -11.90 -28.41
C ILE A 95 -28.68 -11.92 -27.64
N VAL A 96 -27.55 -11.95 -28.33
CA VAL A 96 -26.22 -12.01 -27.70
C VAL A 96 -25.98 -10.77 -26.85
N GLY A 97 -26.22 -9.58 -27.42
CA GLY A 97 -26.07 -8.30 -26.71
C GLY A 97 -27.02 -8.17 -25.53
N GLY A 98 -28.27 -8.64 -25.65
CA GLY A 98 -29.24 -8.64 -24.56
C GLY A 98 -28.81 -9.50 -23.38
N ILE A 99 -28.29 -10.72 -23.66
CA ILE A 99 -27.74 -11.60 -22.61
C ILE A 99 -26.55 -10.93 -21.92
N LEU A 100 -25.61 -10.36 -22.69
CA LEU A 100 -24.48 -9.64 -22.11
C LEU A 100 -24.91 -8.42 -21.29
N ALA A 101 -25.91 -7.67 -21.73
CA ALA A 101 -26.43 -6.51 -21.01
C ALA A 101 -27.05 -6.92 -19.66
N ILE A 102 -27.76 -8.05 -19.61
CA ILE A 102 -28.33 -8.58 -18.37
C ILE A 102 -27.20 -8.99 -17.41
N VAL A 103 -26.25 -9.80 -17.89
CA VAL A 103 -25.12 -10.27 -17.06
C VAL A 103 -24.30 -9.07 -16.56
N GLY A 104 -23.95 -8.15 -17.46
CA GLY A 104 -23.21 -6.93 -17.13
C GLY A 104 -23.97 -6.03 -16.15
N GLY A 105 -25.28 -5.88 -16.33
CA GLY A 105 -26.14 -5.14 -15.42
C GLY A 105 -26.17 -5.73 -14.00
N ILE A 106 -26.26 -7.06 -13.88
CA ILE A 106 -26.19 -7.75 -12.59
C ILE A 106 -24.82 -7.53 -11.93
N MET A 107 -23.73 -7.72 -12.68
CA MET A 107 -22.38 -7.54 -12.14
C MET A 107 -22.14 -6.09 -11.69
N LEU A 108 -22.58 -5.12 -12.48
CA LEU A 108 -22.49 -3.70 -12.15
C LEU A 108 -23.29 -3.38 -10.89
N TYR A 109 -24.52 -3.88 -10.80
CA TYR A 109 -25.36 -3.71 -9.62
C TYR A 109 -24.70 -4.30 -8.36
N MET A 110 -24.19 -5.54 -8.44
CA MET A 110 -23.47 -6.18 -7.32
C MET A 110 -22.21 -5.39 -6.94
N GLY A 111 -21.46 -4.88 -7.91
CA GLY A 111 -20.29 -4.03 -7.68
C GLY A 111 -20.67 -2.74 -6.93
N LEU A 112 -21.71 -2.04 -7.39
CA LEU A 112 -22.22 -0.84 -6.73
C LEU A 112 -22.68 -1.12 -5.30
N GLN A 113 -23.33 -2.26 -5.05
CA GLN A 113 -23.75 -2.63 -3.69
C GLN A 113 -22.55 -2.89 -2.77
N ARG A 114 -21.49 -3.54 -3.27
CA ARG A 114 -20.26 -3.75 -2.50
C ARG A 114 -19.58 -2.43 -2.17
N LEU A 115 -19.51 -1.50 -3.12
CA LEU A 115 -18.90 -0.19 -2.89
C LEU A 115 -19.65 0.63 -1.82
N LYS A 116 -20.98 0.51 -1.74
CA LYS A 116 -21.78 1.16 -0.69
C LYS A 116 -21.49 0.64 0.72
N THR A 117 -20.98 -0.59 0.84
CA THR A 117 -20.64 -1.20 2.14
C THR A 117 -19.21 -0.92 2.59
N VAL A 118 -18.38 -0.30 1.74
CA VAL A 118 -17.02 0.11 2.13
C VAL A 118 -17.14 1.39 2.96
N ASP A 119 -16.87 1.31 4.27
CA ASP A 119 -16.65 2.51 5.10
C ASP A 119 -15.17 2.91 4.95
N PRO A 120 -14.85 4.03 4.26
CA PRO A 120 -13.47 4.48 4.10
C PRO A 120 -12.88 5.02 5.41
N MET A 121 -13.69 5.22 6.45
CA MET A 121 -13.24 5.75 7.74
C MET A 121 -12.97 4.61 8.72
N PRO A 122 -11.71 4.39 9.15
CA PRO A 122 -11.38 3.39 10.17
C PRO A 122 -11.77 3.92 11.55
N ARG A 123 -13.07 3.90 11.86
CA ARG A 123 -13.67 4.45 13.09
C ARG A 123 -13.04 3.86 14.35
N GLU A 124 -12.83 2.54 14.36
CA GLU A 124 -12.16 1.83 15.45
C GLU A 124 -10.73 2.33 15.70
N THR A 125 -9.96 2.59 14.63
CA THR A 125 -8.60 3.12 14.73
C THR A 125 -8.62 4.55 15.27
N ILE A 126 -9.52 5.39 14.80
CA ILE A 126 -9.66 6.77 15.27
C ILE A 126 -10.09 6.81 16.74
N ASP A 127 -11.01 5.94 17.15
CA ASP A 127 -11.47 5.84 18.54
C ASP A 127 -10.38 5.31 19.46
N SER A 128 -9.55 4.36 19.01
CA SER A 128 -8.39 3.89 19.79
C SER A 128 -7.37 5.01 20.02
N VAL A 129 -7.00 5.75 18.97
CA VAL A 129 -6.08 6.90 19.07
C VAL A 129 -6.66 7.98 19.97
N ARG A 130 -7.97 8.23 19.91
CA ARG A 130 -8.63 9.21 20.76
C ARG A 130 -8.60 8.81 22.24
N LYS A 131 -8.85 7.54 22.55
CA LYS A 131 -8.74 6.99 23.91
C LYS A 131 -7.31 7.07 24.45
N ASP A 132 -6.33 6.77 23.62
CA ASP A 132 -4.92 6.85 24.00
C ASP A 132 -4.53 8.30 24.35
N VAL A 133 -5.00 9.28 23.58
CA VAL A 133 -4.79 10.71 23.84
C VAL A 133 -5.50 11.18 25.11
N GLU A 134 -6.72 10.68 25.37
CA GLU A 134 -7.47 11.00 26.59
C GLU A 134 -6.78 10.43 27.84
N TRP A 135 -6.31 9.18 27.79
CA TRP A 135 -5.58 8.54 28.89
C TRP A 135 -4.28 9.28 29.25
N ILE A 136 -3.54 9.75 28.24
CA ILE A 136 -2.31 10.55 28.45
C ILE A 136 -2.63 11.90 29.11
N ARG A 137 -3.76 12.53 28.74
CA ARG A 137 -4.18 13.80 29.37
C ARG A 137 -4.57 13.62 30.83
N GLU A 138 -5.30 12.56 31.16
CA GLU A 138 -5.71 12.25 32.55
C GLU A 138 -4.52 11.95 33.46
N GLN A 139 -3.47 11.30 32.95
CA GLN A 139 -2.23 11.05 33.71
C GLN A 139 -1.38 12.31 33.97
N SER A 140 -1.64 13.41 33.24
CA SER A 140 -0.87 14.66 33.32
C SER A 140 -1.48 15.74 34.23
N GLN A 141 -2.63 15.47 34.85
CA GLN A 141 -3.26 16.30 35.89
C GLN A 141 -3.08 15.67 37.28
#